data_AF-X0VHU6-F1
#
_entry.id   AF-X0VHU6-F1
#
_cell.length_a   1.000
_cell.length_b   1.000
_cell.length_c   1.000
_cell.angle_alpha   90.00
_cell.angle_beta   90.00
_cell.angle_gamma   90.00
#
_symmetry.space_group_name_H-M   'P 1'
#
loop_
_entity.id
_entity.type
_entity.pdbx_description
1 polymer ?
#
loop_
_entity_poly.entity_id
_entity_poly.type
_entity_poly.pdbx_seq_one_letter_code
_entity_poly.pdbx_strand_id
1 'polypeptide(L)'
;MRAKRLCMGMTLSVLVALASFVSLAQPVAPLGIIIQPPDVSDLSVRIWVDRGAYTVGEKINVHFEVSAEAYIYIYDIDPAGKVTPLFPNAWSQNNRVGAGEHTLPDSAAYQFTVAGPAGTEYIQAIASTQPLNIPSQFQSTTPFAPLGLDPESFKSQYQ
;
A
#
# COMPACT_ATOMS: atom_id res chain seq x y z
N MET A 1 -17.16 47.21 67.95
CA MET A 1 -18.32 47.80 67.24
C MET A 1 -18.25 47.43 65.77
N ARG A 2 -19.27 46.76 65.23
CA ARG A 2 -19.43 46.47 63.80
C ARG A 2 -19.87 47.74 63.08
N ALA A 3 -19.31 48.02 61.91
CA ALA A 3 -20.03 48.74 60.85
C ALA A 3 -19.41 48.40 59.48
N LYS A 4 -20.13 47.59 58.69
CA LYS A 4 -19.96 47.48 57.24
C LYS A 4 -20.54 48.74 56.60
N ARG A 5 -19.86 49.33 55.60
CA ARG A 5 -20.51 50.11 54.53
C ARG A 5 -19.81 49.85 53.20
N LEU A 6 -20.58 49.24 52.31
CA LEU A 6 -20.36 48.96 50.90
C LEU A 6 -21.00 50.10 50.10
N CYS A 7 -20.28 50.70 49.14
CA CYS A 7 -20.82 51.42 47.99
C CYS A 7 -19.64 51.67 47.02
N MET A 8 -19.52 50.89 45.95
CA MET A 8 -20.11 51.17 44.63
C MET A 8 -19.43 52.37 43.96
N GLY A 9 -18.44 52.07 43.12
CA GLY A 9 -17.76 53.01 42.23
C GLY A 9 -17.20 52.28 41.01
N MET A 10 -18.05 51.49 40.37
CA MET A 10 -17.78 50.83 39.10
C MET A 10 -18.35 51.70 37.98
N THR A 11 -17.53 52.55 37.37
CA THR A 11 -17.78 53.05 36.01
C THR A 11 -16.51 53.70 35.47
N LEU A 12 -16.11 53.29 34.27
CA LEU A 12 -15.13 53.95 33.40
C LEU A 12 -13.63 53.58 33.54
N SER A 13 -13.29 52.33 33.25
CA SER A 13 -11.99 51.97 32.62
C SER A 13 -12.17 50.75 31.72
N VAL A 14 -13.19 50.81 30.87
CA VAL A 14 -13.56 49.79 29.86
C VAL A 14 -12.83 50.03 28.52
N LEU A 15 -11.75 50.81 28.49
CA LEU A 15 -11.21 51.35 27.24
C LEU A 15 -9.67 51.31 27.11
N VAL A 16 -9.08 50.17 27.51
CA VAL A 16 -7.85 49.65 26.87
C VAL A 16 -8.15 48.19 26.57
N ALA A 17 -8.99 47.92 25.57
CA ALA A 17 -8.52 47.72 24.20
C ALA A 17 -7.47 46.60 24.13
N LEU A 18 -7.99 45.37 24.11
CA LEU A 18 -7.62 44.35 23.13
C LEU A 18 -6.11 44.22 22.85
N ALA A 19 -5.33 43.78 23.84
CA ALA A 19 -4.14 43.00 23.53
C ALA A 19 -4.61 41.56 23.32
N SER A 20 -5.11 41.32 22.12
CA SER A 20 -5.52 40.04 21.58
C SER A 20 -4.44 38.99 21.86
N PHE A 21 -4.65 38.12 22.85
CA PHE A 21 -3.99 36.82 22.87
C PHE A 21 -4.58 36.04 21.69
N VAL A 22 -4.00 36.25 20.51
CA VAL A 22 -4.20 35.38 19.37
C VAL A 22 -3.54 34.07 19.78
N SER A 23 -4.37 33.15 20.29
CA SER A 23 -3.98 31.76 20.45
C SER A 23 -3.63 31.26 19.04
N LEU A 24 -2.34 31.11 18.76
CA LEU A 24 -1.89 30.36 17.59
C LEU A 24 -2.19 28.89 17.86
N ALA A 25 -3.46 28.52 17.73
CA ALA A 25 -3.86 27.14 17.57
C ALA A 25 -3.17 26.65 16.31
N GLN A 26 -1.98 26.06 16.47
CA GLN A 26 -1.32 25.39 15.36
C GLN A 26 -2.21 24.21 14.98
N PRO A 27 -2.66 24.11 13.71
CA PRO A 27 -3.31 22.90 13.26
C PRO A 27 -2.26 21.81 13.31
N VAL A 28 -2.29 20.98 14.35
CA VAL A 28 -1.55 19.72 14.39
C VAL A 28 -2.20 18.85 13.32
N ALA A 29 -1.67 18.93 12.10
CA ALA A 29 -2.09 18.06 11.02
C ALA A 29 -1.77 16.62 11.45
N PRO A 30 -2.74 15.69 11.38
CA PRO A 30 -2.47 14.30 11.70
C PRO A 30 -1.37 13.78 10.75
N LEU A 31 -0.34 13.14 11.32
CA LEU A 31 0.84 12.60 10.61
C LEU A 31 0.53 11.38 9.71
N GLY A 32 -0.68 11.30 9.15
CA GLY A 32 -1.17 10.16 8.39
C GLY A 32 -1.72 9.04 9.28
N ILE A 33 -2.56 8.20 8.69
CA ILE A 33 -3.02 6.94 9.31
C ILE A 33 -1.94 5.90 9.05
N ILE A 34 -1.27 5.43 10.10
CA ILE A 34 -0.40 4.25 10.00
C ILE A 34 -1.32 3.04 10.16
N ILE A 35 -1.53 2.31 9.07
CA ILE A 35 -2.19 1.01 9.11
C ILE A 35 -1.16 0.03 9.70
N GLN A 36 -1.31 -0.33 10.97
CA GLN A 36 -0.54 -1.42 11.57
C GLN A 36 -1.44 -2.66 11.62
N PRO A 37 -1.14 -3.72 10.83
CA PRO A 37 -1.82 -5.00 11.00
C PRO A 37 -1.62 -5.48 12.45
N PRO A 38 -2.64 -6.05 13.10
CA PRO A 38 -2.48 -6.61 14.44
C PRO A 38 -1.45 -7.75 14.42
N ASP A 39 -0.54 -7.77 15.40
CA ASP A 39 0.63 -8.67 15.51
C ASP A 39 0.30 -10.18 15.73
N VAL A 40 -0.87 -10.65 15.33
CA VAL A 40 -1.40 -12.00 15.66
C VAL A 40 -1.58 -12.92 14.46
N SER A 41 -0.96 -12.60 13.34
CA SER A 41 -0.96 -13.48 12.18
C SER A 41 0.28 -14.38 12.20
N ASP A 42 0.10 -15.68 12.51
CA ASP A 42 1.10 -16.73 12.25
C ASP A 42 1.42 -16.86 10.74
N LEU A 43 0.64 -16.20 9.88
CA LEU A 43 0.86 -16.14 8.45
C LEU A 43 1.85 -15.01 8.10
N SER A 44 2.97 -15.42 7.53
CA SER A 44 4.03 -14.58 6.98
C SER A 44 4.39 -15.06 5.58
N VAL A 45 4.84 -14.14 4.74
CA VAL A 45 5.37 -14.45 3.41
C VAL A 45 6.66 -13.68 3.17
N ARG A 46 7.65 -14.37 2.62
CA ARG A 46 8.93 -13.82 2.20
C ARG A 46 9.09 -14.03 0.69
N ILE A 47 9.60 -13.04 -0.03
CA ILE A 47 9.79 -13.11 -1.48
C ILE A 47 11.18 -12.60 -1.86
N TRP A 48 11.82 -13.24 -2.84
CA TRP A 48 13.14 -12.87 -3.33
C TRP A 48 13.36 -13.35 -4.77
N VAL A 49 14.43 -12.84 -5.36
CA VAL A 49 14.93 -13.20 -6.69
C VAL A 49 16.43 -13.50 -6.58
N ASP A 50 17.02 -14.16 -7.59
CA ASP A 50 18.42 -14.61 -7.52
C ASP A 50 19.44 -13.46 -7.49
N ARG A 51 19.12 -12.32 -8.10
CA ARG A 51 20.03 -11.16 -8.24
C ARG A 51 19.32 -9.85 -7.97
N GLY A 52 20.07 -8.85 -7.50
CA GLY A 52 19.55 -7.50 -7.30
C GLY A 52 19.42 -6.66 -8.58
N ALA A 53 19.95 -7.15 -9.71
CA ALA A 53 19.89 -6.46 -10.99
C ALA A 53 19.92 -7.46 -12.16
N TYR A 54 19.15 -7.13 -13.20
CA TYR A 54 19.03 -7.91 -14.43
C TYR A 54 19.10 -7.01 -15.66
N THR A 55 19.51 -7.59 -16.78
CA THR A 55 19.45 -6.94 -18.10
C THR A 55 18.15 -7.28 -18.80
N VAL A 56 17.62 -6.35 -19.60
CA VAL A 56 16.46 -6.62 -20.46
C VAL A 56 16.72 -7.84 -21.33
N GLY A 57 15.75 -8.75 -21.38
CA GLY A 57 15.82 -10.04 -22.08
C GLY A 57 16.33 -11.19 -21.22
N GLU A 58 16.86 -10.94 -20.02
CA GLU A 58 17.22 -12.00 -19.09
C GLU A 58 15.97 -12.70 -18.52
N LYS A 59 16.12 -13.99 -18.21
CA LYS A 59 15.12 -14.74 -17.46
C LYS A 59 15.29 -14.52 -15.97
N ILE A 60 14.18 -14.48 -15.26
CA ILE A 60 14.14 -14.31 -13.81
C ILE A 60 13.23 -15.37 -13.19
N ASN A 61 13.68 -15.92 -12.06
CA ASN A 61 12.87 -16.75 -11.20
C ASN A 61 12.49 -15.95 -9.96
N VAL A 62 11.24 -16.10 -9.52
CA VAL A 62 10.72 -15.49 -8.30
C VAL A 62 10.48 -16.59 -7.29
N HIS A 63 11.11 -16.48 -6.13
CA HIS A 63 11.00 -17.43 -5.05
C HIS A 63 10.18 -16.81 -3.91
N PHE A 64 9.35 -17.61 -3.28
CA PHE A 64 8.65 -17.17 -2.08
C PHE A 64 8.49 -18.30 -1.08
N GLU A 65 8.43 -17.95 0.20
CA GLU A 65 8.20 -18.87 1.30
C GLU A 65 7.02 -18.37 2.13
N VAL A 66 6.09 -19.26 2.45
CA VAL A 66 4.92 -18.95 3.27
C VAL A 66 4.88 -19.85 4.51
N SER A 67 4.56 -19.28 5.67
CA SER A 67 4.62 -20.02 6.96
C SER A 67 3.44 -20.99 7.18
N ALA A 68 2.33 -20.81 6.45
CA ALA A 68 1.12 -21.63 6.57
C ALA A 68 0.41 -21.71 5.22
N GLU A 69 -0.58 -22.60 5.11
CA GLU A 69 -1.43 -22.67 3.93
C GLU A 69 -2.17 -21.34 3.70
N ALA A 70 -2.07 -20.78 2.51
CA ALA A 70 -2.61 -19.46 2.19
C ALA A 70 -2.89 -19.28 0.69
N TYR A 71 -3.72 -18.28 0.39
CA TYR A 71 -3.83 -17.69 -0.94
C TYR A 71 -2.71 -16.68 -1.14
N ILE A 72 -1.92 -16.87 -2.18
CA ILE A 72 -0.78 -16.02 -2.51
C ILE A 72 -1.11 -15.16 -3.72
N TYR A 73 -0.70 -13.91 -3.67
CA TYR A 73 -0.79 -12.97 -4.77
C TYR A 73 0.57 -12.29 -4.91
N ILE A 74 1.16 -12.35 -6.10
CA ILE A 74 2.46 -11.75 -6.38
C ILE A 74 2.31 -10.78 -7.54
N TYR A 75 2.85 -9.57 -7.34
CA TYR A 75 2.81 -8.49 -8.29
C TYR A 75 4.22 -8.00 -8.61
N ASP A 76 4.41 -7.64 -9.86
CA ASP A 76 5.47 -6.75 -10.32
C ASP A 76 4.96 -5.31 -10.32
N ILE A 77 5.80 -4.38 -9.89
CA ILE A 77 5.55 -2.95 -9.89
C ILE A 77 6.71 -2.30 -10.63
N ASP A 78 6.43 -1.85 -11.84
CA ASP A 78 7.45 -1.29 -12.74
C ASP A 78 7.92 0.11 -12.28
N PRO A 79 8.98 0.68 -12.88
CA PRO A 79 9.50 1.99 -12.49
C PRO A 79 8.52 3.15 -12.69
N ALA A 80 7.47 2.97 -13.50
CA ALA A 80 6.39 3.94 -13.70
C ALA A 80 5.21 3.72 -12.73
N GLY A 81 5.28 2.70 -11.87
CA GLY A 81 4.23 2.34 -10.92
C GLY A 81 3.12 1.47 -11.50
N LYS A 82 3.31 0.91 -12.71
CA LYS A 82 2.35 -0.04 -13.29
C LYS A 82 2.41 -1.35 -12.51
N VAL A 83 1.26 -1.77 -11.99
CA VAL A 83 1.12 -3.03 -11.25
C VAL A 83 0.70 -4.15 -12.19
N THR A 84 1.41 -5.25 -12.11
CA THR A 84 1.37 -6.34 -13.07
C THR A 84 1.27 -7.68 -12.32
N PRO A 85 0.18 -8.46 -12.42
CA PRO A 85 0.03 -9.70 -11.66
C PRO A 85 0.96 -10.79 -12.20
N LEU A 86 1.89 -11.27 -11.37
CA LEU A 86 2.73 -12.42 -11.69
C LEU A 86 2.08 -13.74 -11.24
N PHE A 87 1.31 -13.73 -10.14
CA PHE A 87 0.62 -14.92 -9.62
C PHE A 87 -0.63 -14.54 -8.80
N PRO A 88 -1.78 -15.21 -8.98
CA PRO A 88 -2.09 -16.13 -10.07
C PRO A 88 -2.04 -15.43 -11.43
N ASN A 89 -1.84 -16.22 -12.49
CA ASN A 89 -1.86 -15.76 -13.87
C ASN A 89 -2.56 -16.80 -14.78
N ALA A 90 -2.60 -16.54 -16.09
CA ALA A 90 -3.28 -17.41 -17.06
C ALA A 90 -2.68 -18.84 -17.15
N TRP A 91 -1.40 -19.01 -16.82
CA TRP A 91 -0.69 -20.29 -16.83
C TRP A 91 -0.71 -20.97 -15.45
N SER A 92 -0.87 -20.20 -14.38
CA SER A 92 -0.81 -20.65 -12.99
C SER A 92 -1.94 -20.03 -12.18
N GLN A 93 -3.11 -20.67 -12.24
CA GLN A 93 -4.36 -20.14 -11.67
C GLN A 93 -4.59 -20.53 -10.22
N ASN A 94 -4.06 -21.68 -9.79
CA ASN A 94 -4.28 -22.17 -8.42
C ASN A 94 -3.31 -21.48 -7.45
N ASN A 95 -3.78 -20.40 -6.84
CA ASN A 95 -2.96 -19.60 -5.93
C ASN A 95 -3.09 -19.99 -4.45
N ARG A 96 -3.78 -21.09 -4.14
CA ARG A 96 -3.85 -21.64 -2.79
C ARG A 96 -2.73 -22.65 -2.60
N VAL A 97 -1.71 -22.27 -1.85
CA VAL A 97 -0.49 -23.06 -1.66
C VAL A 97 -0.30 -23.46 -0.19
N GLY A 98 0.39 -24.58 0.03
CA GLY A 98 0.79 -25.02 1.36
C GLY A 98 2.00 -24.25 1.91
N ALA A 99 2.29 -24.44 3.19
CA ALA A 99 3.49 -23.90 3.84
C ALA A 99 4.77 -24.38 3.15
N GLY A 100 5.82 -23.55 3.20
CA GLY A 100 7.14 -23.83 2.64
C GLY A 100 7.49 -22.94 1.44
N GLU A 101 8.57 -23.31 0.78
CA GLU A 101 9.15 -22.58 -0.34
C GLU A 101 8.54 -23.01 -1.68
N HIS A 102 8.29 -22.03 -2.54
CA HIS A 102 7.72 -22.17 -3.88
C HIS A 102 8.52 -21.31 -4.85
N THR A 103 8.50 -21.68 -6.12
CA THR A 103 9.20 -20.95 -7.18
C THR A 103 8.29 -20.75 -8.38
N LEU A 104 8.33 -19.55 -8.93
CA LEU A 104 7.69 -19.18 -10.19
C LEU A 104 8.77 -18.84 -11.23
N PRO A 105 8.60 -19.22 -12.50
CA PRO A 105 7.51 -20.03 -13.05
C PRO A 105 7.44 -21.44 -12.47
N ASP A 106 6.22 -21.92 -12.19
CA ASP A 106 5.92 -23.25 -11.62
C ASP A 106 5.67 -24.34 -12.69
N SER A 107 5.70 -23.97 -13.97
CA SER A 107 5.59 -24.91 -15.08
C SER A 107 6.39 -24.45 -16.29
N ALA A 108 6.68 -25.38 -17.21
CA ALA A 108 7.37 -25.06 -18.46
C ALA A 108 6.48 -24.32 -19.50
N ALA A 109 5.22 -24.03 -19.16
CA ALA A 109 4.27 -23.37 -20.07
C ALA A 109 4.54 -21.86 -20.22
N TYR A 110 5.34 -21.26 -19.33
CA TYR A 110 5.66 -19.84 -19.35
C TYR A 110 7.03 -19.55 -18.73
N GLN A 111 7.52 -18.34 -18.94
CA GLN A 111 8.74 -17.82 -18.33
C GLN A 111 8.59 -16.34 -18.01
N PHE A 112 9.23 -15.86 -16.95
CA PHE A 112 9.40 -14.43 -16.73
C PHE A 112 10.67 -13.95 -17.44
N THR A 113 10.52 -12.90 -18.24
CA THR A 113 11.61 -12.29 -19.00
C THR A 113 11.60 -10.80 -18.69
N VAL A 114 12.73 -10.28 -18.24
CA VAL A 114 12.88 -8.87 -17.87
C VAL A 114 12.64 -8.00 -19.09
N ALA A 115 11.73 -7.05 -18.98
CA ALA A 115 11.34 -6.14 -20.04
C ALA A 115 11.72 -4.70 -19.67
N GLY A 116 11.69 -3.80 -20.66
CA GLY A 116 11.85 -2.37 -20.39
C GLY A 116 10.54 -1.72 -19.91
N PRO A 117 10.61 -0.47 -19.41
CA PRO A 117 11.79 0.38 -19.36
C PRO A 117 12.74 0.02 -18.20
N ALA A 118 14.03 0.34 -18.35
CA ALA A 118 14.99 0.13 -17.27
C ALA A 118 14.68 1.04 -16.07
N GLY A 119 14.80 0.49 -14.87
CA GLY A 119 14.63 1.20 -13.61
C GLY A 119 14.53 0.24 -12.43
N THR A 120 14.10 0.75 -11.28
CA THR A 120 13.86 -0.09 -10.10
C THR A 120 12.46 -0.68 -10.16
N GLU A 121 12.38 -2.00 -10.18
CA GLU A 121 11.14 -2.77 -10.05
C GLU A 121 11.01 -3.30 -8.62
N TYR A 122 9.77 -3.48 -8.17
CA TYR A 122 9.47 -4.11 -6.89
C TYR A 122 8.58 -5.33 -7.10
N ILE A 123 9.05 -6.47 -6.61
CA ILE A 123 8.21 -7.68 -6.53
C ILE A 123 7.59 -7.74 -5.15
N GLN A 124 6.25 -7.73 -5.10
CA GLN A 124 5.49 -7.74 -3.85
C GLN A 124 4.65 -9.01 -3.75
N ALA A 125 4.70 -9.66 -2.58
CA ALA A 125 3.82 -10.78 -2.24
C ALA A 125 2.79 -10.38 -1.18
N ILE A 126 1.58 -10.90 -1.32
CA ILE A 126 0.51 -10.82 -0.34
C ILE A 126 0.05 -12.24 -0.04
N ALA A 127 -0.02 -12.59 1.25
CA ALA A 127 -0.58 -13.84 1.71
C ALA A 127 -1.88 -13.56 2.47
N SER A 128 -2.89 -14.39 2.22
CA SER A 128 -4.19 -14.30 2.89
C SER A 128 -4.73 -15.68 3.22
N THR A 129 -5.35 -15.83 4.39
CA THR A 129 -6.04 -17.07 4.78
C THR A 129 -7.36 -17.27 4.02
N GLN A 130 -7.87 -16.23 3.37
CA GLN A 130 -9.10 -16.24 2.57
C GLN A 130 -8.84 -15.66 1.17
N PRO A 131 -9.60 -16.05 0.14
CA PRO A 131 -9.50 -15.41 -1.17
C PRO A 131 -9.74 -13.91 -1.06
N LEU A 132 -8.84 -13.12 -1.63
CA LEU A 132 -9.05 -11.67 -1.73
C LEU A 132 -10.04 -11.38 -2.85
N ASN A 133 -11.00 -10.49 -2.58
CA ASN A 133 -11.86 -9.95 -3.62
C ASN A 133 -11.10 -8.87 -4.39
N ILE A 134 -10.25 -9.32 -5.31
CA ILE A 134 -9.42 -8.42 -6.10
C ILE A 134 -10.26 -7.88 -7.26
N PRO A 135 -10.37 -6.55 -7.42
CA PRO A 135 -11.10 -5.96 -8.52
C PRO A 135 -10.61 -6.49 -9.88
N SER A 136 -11.55 -6.73 -10.80
CA SER A 136 -11.29 -7.44 -12.07
C SER A 136 -10.23 -6.78 -12.96
N GLN A 137 -9.99 -5.48 -12.80
CA GLN A 137 -8.92 -4.78 -13.51
C GLN A 137 -7.52 -5.33 -13.15
N PHE A 138 -7.32 -5.85 -11.94
CA PHE A 138 -6.08 -6.54 -11.54
C PHE A 138 -6.11 -8.04 -11.85
N GLN A 139 -7.24 -8.55 -12.36
CA GLN A 139 -7.45 -9.94 -12.78
C GLN A 139 -7.41 -10.10 -14.31
N SER A 140 -6.75 -9.16 -14.99
CA SER A 140 -6.79 -9.03 -16.44
C SER A 140 -6.47 -10.34 -17.17
N THR A 141 -7.28 -10.67 -18.18
CA THR A 141 -7.07 -11.82 -19.09
C THR A 141 -5.90 -11.57 -20.07
N THR A 142 -5.44 -10.33 -20.15
CA THR A 142 -4.13 -9.95 -20.65
C THR A 142 -3.14 -10.17 -19.50
N PRO A 143 -2.06 -10.95 -19.68
CA PRO A 143 -1.20 -11.37 -18.57
C PRO A 143 -0.77 -10.22 -17.65
N PHE A 144 -0.59 -9.01 -18.23
CA PHE A 144 0.01 -7.84 -17.60
C PHE A 144 -0.63 -6.52 -18.07
N ALA A 145 -1.97 -6.39 -18.01
CA ALA A 145 -2.67 -5.21 -18.52
C ALA A 145 -2.41 -3.93 -17.67
N PRO A 146 -2.09 -2.78 -18.29
CA PRO A 146 -2.05 -1.50 -17.59
C PRO A 146 -3.45 -1.01 -17.20
N LEU A 147 -3.56 -0.39 -16.03
CA LEU A 147 -4.82 0.15 -15.48
C LEU A 147 -5.16 1.57 -15.93
N GLY A 148 -4.35 2.14 -16.84
CA GLY A 148 -4.52 3.47 -17.40
C GLY A 148 -3.33 3.84 -18.28
N LEU A 149 -3.52 4.81 -19.19
CA LEU A 149 -2.44 5.39 -20.00
C LEU A 149 -1.82 6.62 -19.32
N ASP A 150 -2.57 7.26 -18.41
CA ASP A 150 -2.16 8.43 -17.63
C ASP A 150 -2.98 8.55 -16.32
N PRO A 151 -2.52 9.34 -15.33
CA PRO A 151 -3.19 9.50 -14.04
C PRO A 151 -4.60 10.12 -14.09
N GLU A 152 -4.93 10.86 -15.15
CA GLU A 152 -6.22 11.53 -15.29
C GLU A 152 -7.29 10.55 -15.79
N SER A 153 -6.92 9.63 -16.68
CA SER A 153 -7.79 8.54 -17.15
C SER A 153 -8.30 7.66 -16.01
N PHE A 154 -7.49 7.47 -14.95
CA PHE A 154 -7.84 6.66 -13.78
C PHE A 154 -8.87 7.35 -12.86
N LYS A 155 -8.80 8.69 -12.70
CA LYS A 155 -9.72 9.46 -11.84
C LYS A 155 -11.16 9.47 -12.38
N SER A 156 -11.31 9.52 -13.70
CA SER A 156 -12.63 9.57 -14.36
C SER A 156 -13.43 8.27 -14.22
N GLN A 157 -12.79 7.15 -13.90
CA GLN A 157 -13.46 5.86 -13.83
C GLN A 157 -14.28 5.67 -12.52
N TYR A 158 -14.10 6.57 -11.55
CA TYR A 158 -14.74 6.50 -10.23
C TYR A 158 -15.63 7.72 -9.91
N GLN A 159 -15.97 8.51 -10.93
CA GLN A 159 -16.99 9.57 -10.86
C GLN A 159 -18.20 9.16 -11.72
#